data_AF-A0A504YM86-F1
#
_entry.id   AF-A0A504YM86-F1
#
_cell.length_a   1.000
_cell.length_b   1.000
_cell.length_c   1.000
_cell.angle_alpha   90.00
_cell.angle_beta   90.00
_cell.angle_gamma   90.00
#
_symmetry.space_group_name_H-M   'P 1'
#
loop_
_entity.id
_entity.type
_entity.pdbx_description
1 polymer ?
#
loop_
_entity_poly.entity_id
_entity_poly.type
_entity_poly.pdbx_seq_one_letter_code
_entity_poly.pdbx_strand_id
1 'polypeptide(L)'
;MVDYFTKWCEAIAMPNQEAVTIVTVIVNEWISRYGAPSIIHSDQGPSFDGLLLRELCRFLGIQKTRTTPYHPQGNELVERTNRTLKDILRSFVEQSNSHKWDEVLPRCLLAYRGLRHTSTGFTPAHLTFGRELRLPAEVVTPLAPREAIDLTAYNRKLMEDLFMTHHLAHQHLELTQKRQKSSYDATAHGPTYRLGDYVWLHRPRPPPGQAAAFHSP
;
A
#
# COMPACT_ATOMS: atom_id res chain seq x y z
N MET A 1 -0.90 3.27 -5.25
CA MET A 1 -0.65 1.81 -5.28
C MET A 1 0.33 1.45 -4.19
N VAL A 2 0.14 0.33 -3.49
CA VAL A 2 1.00 -0.07 -2.37
C VAL A 2 1.26 -1.58 -2.46
N ASP A 3 2.52 -1.98 -2.36
CA ASP A 3 2.89 -3.37 -2.19
C ASP A 3 2.69 -3.78 -0.73
N TYR A 4 1.95 -4.86 -0.51
CA TYR A 4 1.54 -5.27 0.83
C TYR A 4 2.68 -5.82 1.67
N PHE A 5 3.72 -6.38 1.05
CA PHE A 5 4.83 -6.98 1.78
C PHE A 5 5.87 -5.92 2.15
N THR A 6 6.50 -5.32 1.14
CA THR A 6 7.58 -4.33 1.26
C THR A 6 7.10 -2.99 1.80
N LYS A 7 5.78 -2.72 1.71
CA LYS A 7 5.18 -1.40 1.97
C LYS A 7 5.62 -0.35 0.94
N TRP A 8 6.17 -0.77 -0.20
CA TRP A 8 6.50 0.13 -1.28
C TRP A 8 5.25 0.84 -1.78
N CYS A 9 5.28 2.18 -1.82
CA CYS A 9 4.14 2.98 -2.21
C CYS A 9 4.46 3.83 -3.43
N GLU A 10 3.58 3.81 -4.41
CA GLU A 10 3.51 4.75 -5.54
C GLU A 10 2.25 5.61 -5.42
N ALA A 11 2.41 6.94 -5.52
CA ALA A 11 1.30 7.89 -5.56
C ALA A 11 1.46 8.76 -6.81
N ILE A 12 0.40 8.83 -7.63
CA ILE A 12 0.41 9.51 -8.92
C ILE A 12 -0.73 10.52 -8.92
N ALA A 13 -0.41 11.78 -9.23
CA ALA A 13 -1.43 12.79 -9.49
C ALA A 13 -2.11 12.48 -10.83
N MET A 14 -3.44 12.36 -10.83
CA MET A 14 -4.21 12.04 -12.03
C MET A 14 -5.25 13.14 -12.30
N PRO A 15 -5.52 13.48 -13.57
CA PRO A 15 -6.50 14.51 -13.91
C PRO A 15 -7.93 14.08 -13.63
N ASN A 16 -8.21 12.78 -13.64
CA ASN A 16 -9.52 12.20 -13.38
C ASN A 16 -9.40 10.78 -12.80
N GLN A 17 -10.54 10.19 -12.44
CA GLN A 17 -10.64 8.81 -11.96
C GLN A 17 -11.30 7.90 -13.01
N GLU A 18 -11.05 8.14 -14.30
CA GLU A 18 -11.61 7.29 -15.36
C GLU A 18 -10.82 5.97 -15.48
N ALA A 19 -11.51 4.91 -15.92
CA ALA A 19 -10.92 3.57 -16.01
C ALA A 19 -9.68 3.54 -16.94
N VAL A 20 -9.70 4.30 -18.05
CA VAL A 20 -8.58 4.40 -19.00
C VAL A 20 -7.37 5.02 -18.34
N THR A 21 -7.56 6.14 -17.63
CA THR A 21 -6.49 6.83 -16.88
C THR A 21 -5.88 5.92 -15.83
N ILE A 22 -6.70 5.23 -15.05
CA ILE A 22 -6.23 4.31 -14.00
C ILE A 22 -5.44 3.14 -14.59
N VAL A 23 -5.96 2.50 -15.64
CA VAL A 23 -5.27 1.39 -16.30
C VAL A 23 -3.94 1.84 -16.90
N THR A 24 -3.90 3.02 -17.52
CA THR A 24 -2.68 3.61 -18.07
C THR A 24 -1.64 3.83 -16.97
N VAL A 25 -2.07 4.39 -15.84
CA VAL A 25 -1.19 4.61 -14.67
C VAL A 25 -0.69 3.29 -14.09
N ILE A 26 -1.55 2.27 -13.93
CA ILE A 26 -1.13 0.95 -13.42
C ILE A 26 -0.08 0.33 -14.34
N VAL A 27 -0.29 0.40 -15.66
CA VAL A 27 0.67 -0.15 -16.63
C VAL A 27 1.98 0.63 -16.62
N ASN A 28 1.92 1.95 -16.73
CA ASN A 28 3.11 2.79 -16.91
C ASN A 28 3.91 3.00 -15.63
N GLU A 29 3.26 2.98 -14.46
CA GLU A 29 3.90 3.37 -13.20
C GLU A 29 4.13 2.18 -12.27
N TRP A 30 3.44 1.06 -12.47
CA TRP A 30 3.66 -0.16 -11.70
C TRP A 30 4.22 -1.28 -12.56
N ILE A 31 3.45 -1.76 -13.55
CA ILE A 31 3.78 -2.98 -14.27
C ILE A 31 5.09 -2.83 -15.07
N SER A 32 5.30 -1.68 -15.71
CA SER A 32 6.53 -1.40 -16.46
C SER A 32 7.80 -1.32 -15.60
N ARG A 33 7.65 -0.99 -14.31
CA ARG A 33 8.76 -0.75 -13.37
C ARG A 33 9.08 -1.96 -12.50
N TYR A 34 8.03 -2.66 -12.04
CA TYR A 34 8.12 -3.73 -11.05
C TYR A 34 7.64 -5.10 -11.58
N GLY A 35 7.01 -5.13 -12.76
CA GLY A 35 6.38 -6.32 -13.31
C GLY A 35 4.91 -6.48 -12.88
N ALA A 36 4.24 -7.48 -13.47
CA ALA A 36 2.86 -7.80 -13.17
C ALA A 36 2.74 -8.48 -11.78
N PRO A 37 1.92 -7.94 -10.85
CA PRO A 37 1.69 -8.59 -9.57
C PRO A 37 0.83 -9.85 -9.74
N SER A 38 0.88 -10.77 -8.78
CA SER A 38 -0.02 -11.94 -8.76
C SER A 38 -1.47 -11.54 -8.45
N ILE A 39 -1.68 -10.55 -7.58
CA ILE A 39 -2.98 -10.10 -7.12
C ILE A 39 -3.05 -8.58 -7.14
N ILE A 40 -4.15 -8.02 -7.67
CA ILE A 40 -4.54 -6.63 -7.46
C ILE A 40 -5.77 -6.59 -6.57
N HIS A 41 -5.64 -5.96 -5.40
CA HIS A 41 -6.75 -5.72 -4.47
C HIS A 41 -7.19 -4.26 -4.56
N SER A 42 -8.49 -4.00 -4.65
CA SER A 42 -9.05 -2.64 -4.61
C SER A 42 -10.37 -2.60 -3.86
N ASP A 43 -10.86 -1.40 -3.58
CA ASP A 43 -12.25 -1.22 -3.19
C ASP A 43 -13.21 -1.40 -4.38
N GLN A 44 -14.51 -1.22 -4.11
CA GLN A 44 -15.59 -1.30 -5.10
C GLN A 44 -15.84 0.04 -5.82
N GLY A 45 -14.83 0.92 -5.88
CA GLY A 45 -14.92 2.14 -6.68
C GLY A 45 -15.23 1.79 -8.15
N PRO A 46 -16.19 2.48 -8.82
CA PRO A 46 -16.57 2.18 -10.20
C PRO A 46 -15.36 2.16 -11.15
N SER A 47 -14.38 3.02 -10.87
CA SER A 47 -13.14 3.13 -11.63
C SER A 47 -12.21 1.91 -11.51
N PHE A 48 -12.33 1.14 -10.42
CA PHE A 48 -11.52 -0.05 -10.13
C PHE A 48 -12.28 -1.38 -10.34
N ASP A 49 -13.59 -1.33 -10.62
CA ASP A 49 -14.40 -2.49 -11.02
C ASP A 49 -14.82 -2.44 -12.51
N GLY A 50 -14.25 -1.50 -13.26
CA GLY A 50 -14.47 -1.35 -14.70
C GLY A 50 -14.04 -2.58 -15.50
N LEU A 51 -14.73 -2.81 -16.63
CA LEU A 51 -14.42 -3.91 -17.56
C LEU A 51 -12.95 -3.88 -18.00
N LEU A 52 -12.41 -2.68 -18.27
CA LEU A 52 -11.04 -2.51 -18.77
C LEU A 52 -9.97 -3.05 -17.80
N LEU A 53 -10.09 -2.76 -16.50
CA LEU A 53 -9.13 -3.26 -15.52
C LEU A 53 -9.25 -4.79 -15.35
N ARG A 54 -10.46 -5.34 -15.44
CA ARG A 54 -10.67 -6.80 -15.41
C ARG A 54 -10.05 -7.49 -16.63
N GLU A 55 -10.22 -6.92 -17.81
CA GLU A 55 -9.61 -7.46 -19.04
C GLU A 55 -8.09 -7.37 -19.02
N LEU A 56 -7.52 -6.25 -18.53
CA LEU A 56 -6.08 -6.14 -18.30
C LEU A 56 -5.58 -7.24 -17.35
N CYS A 57 -6.26 -7.41 -16.21
CA CYS A 57 -5.89 -8.44 -15.23
C CYS A 57 -5.96 -9.84 -15.85
N ARG A 58 -7.03 -10.14 -16.60
CA ARG A 58 -7.18 -11.42 -17.31
C ARG A 58 -6.07 -11.66 -18.31
N PHE A 59 -5.72 -10.66 -19.11
CA PHE A 59 -4.68 -10.75 -20.13
C PHE A 59 -3.29 -11.01 -19.53
N LEU A 60 -3.00 -10.37 -18.39
CA LEU A 60 -1.71 -10.50 -17.70
C LEU A 60 -1.66 -11.65 -16.68
N GLY A 61 -2.74 -12.43 -16.53
CA GLY A 61 -2.82 -13.50 -15.53
C GLY A 61 -2.87 -13.00 -14.09
N ILE A 62 -3.26 -11.75 -13.86
CA ILE A 62 -3.37 -11.13 -12.54
C ILE A 62 -4.72 -11.47 -11.92
N GLN A 63 -4.72 -11.95 -10.69
CA GLN A 63 -5.95 -12.18 -9.94
C GLN A 63 -6.50 -10.85 -9.40
N LYS A 64 -7.68 -10.43 -9.88
CA LYS A 64 -8.37 -9.26 -9.35
C LYS A 64 -9.21 -9.64 -8.12
N THR A 65 -8.96 -9.00 -6.98
CA THR A 65 -9.75 -9.14 -5.75
C THR A 65 -10.34 -7.80 -5.33
N ARG A 66 -11.32 -7.81 -4.42
CA ARG A 66 -12.00 -6.59 -3.92
C ARG A 66 -12.36 -6.68 -2.45
N THR A 67 -12.48 -5.53 -1.79
CA THR A 67 -13.06 -5.46 -0.45
C THR A 67 -14.54 -5.86 -0.47
N THR A 68 -15.02 -6.42 0.64
CA THR A 68 -16.45 -6.58 0.88
C THR A 68 -17.09 -5.19 1.07
N PRO A 69 -18.35 -4.98 0.61
CA PRO A 69 -19.03 -3.72 0.79
C PRO A 69 -19.02 -3.30 2.26
N TYR A 70 -18.74 -2.03 2.54
CA TYR A 70 -18.78 -1.44 3.89
C TYR A 70 -17.84 -2.07 4.94
N HIS A 71 -16.81 -2.82 4.52
CA HIS A 71 -15.75 -3.33 5.39
C HIS A 71 -14.38 -2.82 4.91
N PRO A 72 -14.01 -1.58 5.29
CA PRO A 72 -12.73 -0.96 4.91
C PRO A 72 -11.51 -1.72 5.48
N GLN A 73 -11.72 -2.65 6.41
CA GLN A 73 -10.67 -3.46 7.04
C GLN A 73 -9.76 -4.17 6.01
N GLY A 74 -10.31 -4.62 4.87
CA GLY A 74 -9.54 -5.25 3.79
C GLY A 74 -8.56 -4.31 3.07
N ASN A 75 -8.76 -3.00 3.17
CA ASN A 75 -7.91 -1.96 2.55
C ASN A 75 -7.15 -1.11 3.56
N GLU A 76 -7.09 -1.54 4.84
CA GLU A 76 -6.49 -0.77 5.93
C GLU A 76 -5.05 -0.34 5.67
N LEU A 77 -4.26 -1.16 4.97
CA LEU A 77 -2.89 -0.80 4.66
C LEU A 77 -2.84 0.45 3.78
N VAL A 78 -3.63 0.48 2.70
CA VAL A 78 -3.69 1.61 1.77
C VAL A 78 -4.18 2.85 2.51
N GLU A 79 -5.19 2.72 3.37
CA GLU A 79 -5.68 3.84 4.18
C GLU A 79 -4.64 4.40 5.13
N ARG A 80 -3.90 3.54 5.84
CA ARG A 80 -2.79 3.96 6.73
C ARG A 80 -1.68 4.63 5.92
N THR A 81 -1.27 4.05 4.79
CA THR A 81 -0.27 4.65 3.91
C THR A 81 -0.72 6.02 3.38
N ASN A 82 -1.97 6.14 2.95
CA ASN A 82 -2.54 7.41 2.48
C ASN A 82 -2.53 8.48 3.58
N ARG A 83 -2.84 8.10 4.84
CA ARG A 83 -2.75 9.01 5.98
C ARG A 83 -1.31 9.49 6.20
N THR A 84 -0.34 8.58 6.28
CA THR A 84 1.07 8.94 6.43
C THR A 84 1.56 9.84 5.30
N LEU A 85 1.20 9.54 4.05
CA LEU A 85 1.57 10.38 2.91
C LEU A 85 0.92 11.77 2.98
N LYS A 86 -0.34 11.87 3.40
CA LYS A 86 -0.99 13.17 3.60
C LYS A 86 -0.32 14.00 4.69
N ASP A 87 0.14 13.37 5.77
CA ASP A 87 0.85 14.04 6.85
C ASP A 87 2.20 14.58 6.36
N ILE A 88 2.98 13.76 5.63
CA ILE A 88 4.23 14.19 5.00
C ILE A 88 3.96 15.35 4.03
N LEU A 89 2.97 15.18 3.14
CA LEU A 89 2.61 16.17 2.13
C LEU A 89 2.23 17.51 2.76
N ARG A 90 1.47 17.48 3.87
CA ARG A 90 1.10 18.68 4.62
C ARG A 90 2.34 19.43 5.09
N SER A 91 3.31 18.73 5.69
CA SER A 91 4.55 19.37 6.15
C SER A 91 5.33 20.03 5.01
N PHE A 92 5.37 19.42 3.82
CA PHE A 92 6.03 20.02 2.65
C PHE A 92 5.29 21.25 2.10
N VAL A 93 3.96 21.19 2.05
CA VAL A 93 3.12 22.30 1.55
C VAL A 93 3.19 23.49 2.49
N GLU A 94 3.12 23.27 3.81
CA GLU A 94 3.25 24.32 4.83
C GLU A 94 4.61 25.02 4.77
N GLN A 95 5.70 24.28 4.52
CA GLN A 95 7.04 24.87 4.42
C GLN A 95 7.30 25.62 3.11
N SER A 96 6.67 25.19 2.01
CA SER A 96 6.93 25.75 0.68
C SER A 96 6.01 26.92 0.31
N ASN A 97 4.99 27.24 1.13
CA ASN A 97 3.96 28.25 0.84
C ASN A 97 3.34 28.12 -0.57
N SER A 98 3.33 26.91 -1.11
CA SER A 98 2.89 26.61 -2.48
C SER A 98 1.80 25.55 -2.43
N HIS A 99 0.65 25.84 -3.04
CA HIS A 99 -0.45 24.89 -3.17
C HIS A 99 -0.21 23.80 -4.24
N LYS A 100 0.99 23.76 -4.83
CA LYS A 100 1.40 22.78 -5.84
C LYS A 100 1.87 21.47 -5.21
N TRP A 101 0.92 20.78 -4.58
CA TRP A 101 1.15 19.54 -3.85
C TRP A 101 1.65 18.39 -4.75
N ASP A 102 1.29 18.42 -6.03
CA ASP A 102 1.67 17.45 -7.05
C ASP A 102 3.16 17.55 -7.39
N GLU A 103 3.73 18.76 -7.44
CA GLU A 103 5.17 18.97 -7.68
C GLU A 103 6.06 18.42 -6.54
N VAL A 104 5.55 18.41 -5.30
CA VAL A 104 6.30 17.93 -4.11
C VAL A 104 6.04 16.45 -3.81
N LEU A 105 5.05 15.83 -4.44
CA LEU A 105 4.68 14.44 -4.20
C LEU A 105 5.85 13.45 -4.38
N PRO A 106 6.72 13.55 -5.41
CA PRO A 106 7.88 12.66 -5.54
C PRO A 106 8.86 12.75 -4.35
N ARG A 107 9.01 13.94 -3.75
CA ARG A 107 9.87 14.15 -2.58
C ARG A 107 9.25 13.53 -1.33
N CYS A 108 7.93 13.62 -1.20
CA CYS A 108 7.19 12.97 -0.13
C CYS A 108 7.31 11.43 -0.21
N LEU A 109 7.24 10.89 -1.42
CA LEU A 109 7.44 9.46 -1.66
C LEU A 109 8.87 9.01 -1.33
N LEU A 110 9.89 9.79 -1.67
CA LEU A 110 11.28 9.51 -1.26
C LEU A 110 11.40 9.43 0.26
N ALA A 111 10.84 10.41 0.98
CA ALA A 111 10.85 10.41 2.44
C ALA A 111 10.12 9.18 3.03
N TYR A 112 8.94 8.84 2.51
CA TYR A 112 8.19 7.67 2.94
C TYR A 112 8.97 6.36 2.71
N ARG A 113 9.57 6.20 1.51
CA ARG A 113 10.29 4.98 1.12
C ARG A 113 11.60 4.79 1.88
N GLY A 114 12.21 5.87 2.35
CA GLY A 114 13.41 5.85 3.19
C GLY A 114 13.12 5.71 4.69
N LEU A 115 11.86 5.76 5.12
CA LEU A 115 11.50 5.66 6.54
C LEU A 115 11.24 4.21 6.93
N ARG A 116 11.74 3.80 8.11
CA ARG A 116 11.46 2.46 8.67
C ARG A 116 9.98 2.30 8.96
N HIS A 117 9.37 1.26 8.40
CA HIS A 117 7.97 0.96 8.60
C HIS A 117 7.78 0.10 9.87
N THR A 118 6.88 0.49 10.76
CA THR A 118 6.72 -0.16 12.07
C THR A 118 6.32 -1.63 12.00
N SER A 119 5.52 -2.03 11.00
CA SER A 119 5.07 -3.41 10.87
C SER A 119 6.10 -4.38 10.29
N THR A 120 7.08 -3.89 9.54
CA THR A 120 8.15 -4.73 8.95
C THR A 120 9.47 -4.57 9.72
N GLY A 121 9.69 -3.42 10.36
CA GLY A 121 10.95 -3.05 11.00
C GLY A 121 12.04 -2.57 10.04
N PHE A 122 11.75 -2.54 8.73
CA PHE A 122 12.67 -2.14 7.66
C PHE A 122 12.09 -0.99 6.85
N THR A 123 12.94 -0.30 6.08
CA THR A 123 12.46 0.69 5.10
C THR A 123 11.85 -0.02 3.90
N PRO A 124 10.83 0.57 3.24
CA PRO A 124 10.34 0.05 1.96
C PRO A 124 11.44 -0.06 0.91
N ALA A 125 12.36 0.90 0.86
CA ALA A 125 13.51 0.88 -0.04
C ALA A 125 14.39 -0.36 0.12
N HIS A 126 14.76 -0.68 1.34
CA HIS A 126 15.62 -1.84 1.61
C HIS A 126 14.92 -3.16 1.26
N LEU A 127 13.63 -3.28 1.55
CA LEU A 127 12.86 -4.48 1.20
C LEU A 127 12.67 -4.64 -0.31
N THR A 128 12.53 -3.55 -1.06
CA THR A 128 12.32 -3.61 -2.52
C THR A 128 13.64 -3.78 -3.30
N PHE A 129 14.71 -3.09 -2.89
CA PHE A 129 15.95 -3.03 -3.66
C PHE A 129 17.17 -3.64 -2.99
N GLY A 130 17.06 -4.10 -1.74
CA GLY A 130 18.21 -4.59 -0.95
C GLY A 130 19.17 -3.49 -0.50
N ARG A 131 18.79 -2.22 -0.67
CA ARG A 131 19.61 -1.06 -0.31
C ARG A 131 18.75 0.11 0.10
N GLU A 132 19.31 0.99 0.91
CA GLU A 132 18.66 2.25 1.25
C GLU A 132 18.70 3.24 0.08
N LEU A 133 17.68 4.09 0.00
CA LEU A 133 17.68 5.23 -0.90
C LEU A 133 18.54 6.33 -0.29
N ARG A 134 19.48 6.86 -1.08
CA ARG A 134 20.31 7.98 -0.64
C ARG A 134 19.47 9.25 -0.58
N LEU A 135 19.35 9.84 0.59
CA LEU A 135 18.59 11.08 0.79
C LEU A 135 19.45 12.30 0.39
N PRO A 136 18.85 13.42 -0.03
CA PRO A 136 19.60 14.64 -0.37
C PRO A 136 20.54 15.10 0.75
N ALA A 137 20.14 14.93 2.01
CA ALA A 137 20.96 15.25 3.18
C ALA A 137 22.23 14.38 3.31
N GLU A 138 22.26 13.19 2.69
CA GLU A 138 23.38 12.24 2.76
C GLU A 138 24.36 12.43 1.58
N VAL A 139 24.10 13.39 0.69
CA VAL A 139 24.97 13.68 -0.46
C VAL A 139 26.30 14.28 0.01
N VAL A 140 26.28 15.07 1.09
CA VAL A 140 27.47 15.69 1.67
C VAL A 140 28.42 14.69 2.34
N THR A 141 27.93 13.49 2.66
CA THR A 141 28.75 12.40 3.17
C THR A 141 29.26 11.59 1.98
N PRO A 142 30.58 11.58 1.71
CA PRO A 142 31.13 10.76 0.63
C PRO A 142 30.85 9.29 0.91
N LEU A 143 30.49 8.55 -0.15
CA LEU A 143 30.37 7.10 -0.06
C LEU A 143 31.75 6.53 0.29
N ALA A 144 31.78 5.52 1.15
CA ALA A 144 33.02 4.81 1.44
C ALA A 144 33.67 4.34 0.12
N PRO A 145 35.00 4.46 -0.02
CA PRO A 145 35.70 3.97 -1.20
C PRO A 145 35.29 2.53 -1.47
N ARG A 146 34.80 2.26 -2.69
CA ARG A 146 34.46 0.91 -3.09
C ARG A 146 35.77 0.16 -3.28
N GLU A 147 36.11 -0.70 -2.33
CA GLU A 147 37.23 -1.63 -2.49
C GLU A 147 37.02 -2.48 -3.76
N ALA A 148 38.08 -3.09 -4.27
CA ALA A 148 37.98 -4.07 -5.35
C ALA A 148 37.23 -5.30 -4.82
N ILE A 149 35.90 -5.24 -4.87
CA ILE A 149 35.01 -6.28 -4.37
C ILE A 149 34.84 -7.31 -5.49
N ASP A 150 35.09 -8.58 -5.16
CA ASP A 150 34.64 -9.70 -6.00
C ASP A 150 33.13 -9.64 -6.18
N LEU A 151 32.70 -9.35 -7.41
CA LEU A 151 31.29 -9.19 -7.77
C LEU A 151 30.47 -10.44 -7.44
N THR A 152 31.07 -11.63 -7.53
CA THR A 152 30.36 -12.89 -7.24
C THR A 152 30.11 -13.08 -5.75
N ALA A 153 31.12 -12.80 -4.91
CA ALA A 153 30.97 -12.78 -3.46
C ALA A 153 29.98 -11.70 -3.01
N TYR A 154 30.03 -10.51 -3.60
CA TYR A 154 29.08 -9.43 -3.33
C TYR A 154 27.64 -9.81 -3.66
N ASN A 155 27.40 -10.35 -4.86
CA ASN A 155 26.06 -10.75 -5.28
C ASN A 155 25.52 -11.86 -4.38
N ARG A 156 26.35 -12.83 -3.99
CA ARG A 156 25.96 -13.90 -3.07
C ARG A 156 25.55 -13.34 -1.72
N LYS A 157 26.39 -12.48 -1.14
CA LYS A 157 26.09 -11.81 0.12
C LYS A 157 24.81 -10.97 0.04
N LEU A 158 24.64 -10.21 -1.03
CA LEU A 158 23.43 -9.39 -1.24
C LEU A 158 22.17 -10.27 -1.30
N MET A 159 22.22 -11.41 -1.99
CA MET A 159 21.10 -12.36 -2.04
C MET A 159 20.80 -12.98 -0.67
N GLU A 160 21.84 -13.38 0.07
CA GLU A 160 21.70 -13.91 1.43
C GLU A 160 21.11 -12.86 2.38
N ASP A 161 21.63 -11.63 2.35
CA ASP A 161 21.16 -10.50 3.15
C ASP A 161 19.69 -10.19 2.82
N LEU A 162 19.33 -10.13 1.53
CA LEU A 162 17.95 -9.92 1.09
C LEU A 162 17.01 -11.03 1.57
N PHE A 163 17.41 -12.28 1.42
CA PHE A 163 16.64 -13.43 1.87
C PHE A 163 16.38 -13.36 3.38
N MET A 164 17.42 -13.10 4.17
CA MET A 164 17.31 -12.97 5.62
C MET A 164 16.45 -11.78 6.03
N THR A 165 16.61 -10.63 5.39
CA THR A 165 15.80 -9.43 5.64
C THR A 165 14.32 -9.70 5.33
N HIS A 166 14.00 -10.33 4.20
CA HIS A 166 12.62 -10.70 3.87
C HIS A 166 12.04 -11.68 4.88
N HIS A 167 12.82 -12.67 5.31
CA HIS A 167 12.41 -13.63 6.34
C HIS A 167 12.08 -12.92 7.67
N LEU A 168 12.96 -12.03 8.14
CA LEU A 168 12.73 -11.25 9.36
C LEU A 168 11.52 -10.31 9.23
N ALA A 169 11.36 -9.67 8.06
CA ALA A 169 10.20 -8.83 7.79
C ALA A 169 8.89 -9.63 7.84
N HIS A 170 8.88 -10.86 7.32
CA HIS A 170 7.74 -11.76 7.39
C HIS A 170 7.40 -12.11 8.85
N GLN A 171 8.39 -12.48 9.66
CA GLN A 171 8.20 -12.76 11.08
C GLN A 171 7.63 -11.53 11.83
N HIS A 172 8.15 -10.33 11.56
CA HIS A 172 7.63 -9.09 12.15
C HIS A 172 6.19 -8.81 11.72
N LEU A 173 5.84 -9.05 10.45
CA LEU A 173 4.48 -8.90 9.96
C LEU A 173 3.52 -9.85 10.67
N GLU A 174 3.89 -11.13 10.82
CA GLU A 174 3.07 -12.11 11.55
C GLU A 174 2.85 -11.70 13.01
N LEU A 175 3.90 -11.29 13.71
CA LEU A 175 3.80 -10.82 15.09
C LEU A 175 2.92 -9.57 15.20
N THR A 176 3.07 -8.63 14.27
CA THR A 176 2.28 -7.40 14.22
C THR A 176 0.81 -7.72 13.93
N GLN A 177 0.53 -8.63 13.00
CA GLN A 177 -0.84 -9.10 12.69
C GLN A 177 -1.47 -9.78 13.90
N LYS A 178 -0.74 -10.67 14.59
CA LYS A 178 -1.22 -11.32 15.82
C LYS A 178 -1.56 -10.28 16.90
N ARG A 179 -0.70 -9.29 17.13
CA ARG A 179 -0.94 -8.20 18.09
C ARG A 179 -2.17 -7.35 17.70
N GLN A 180 -2.29 -6.99 16.41
CA GLN A 180 -3.44 -6.23 15.91
C GLN A 180 -4.73 -7.02 16.09
N LYS A 181 -4.72 -8.32 15.79
CA LYS A 181 -5.86 -9.21 16.01
C LYS A 181 -6.24 -9.29 17.49
N SER A 182 -5.29 -9.54 18.39
CA SER A 182 -5.59 -9.60 19.83
C SER A 182 -6.15 -8.29 20.39
N SER A 183 -5.63 -7.15 19.93
CA SER A 183 -6.15 -5.82 20.32
C SER A 183 -7.57 -5.58 19.80
N TYR A 184 -7.82 -5.95 18.54
CA TYR A 184 -9.16 -5.89 17.95
C TYR A 184 -10.13 -6.82 18.70
N ASP A 185 -9.78 -8.10 18.88
CA ASP A 185 -10.62 -9.09 19.55
C ASP A 185 -10.92 -8.69 21.01
N ALA A 186 -10.00 -8.02 21.71
CA ALA A 186 -10.21 -7.52 23.07
C ALA A 186 -11.24 -6.36 23.15
N THR A 187 -11.46 -5.65 22.05
CA THR A 187 -12.42 -4.53 21.97
C THR A 187 -13.65 -4.87 21.13
N ALA A 188 -13.65 -6.01 20.43
CA ALA A 188 -14.75 -6.50 19.64
C ALA A 188 -15.87 -7.05 20.53
N HIS A 189 -17.04 -6.45 20.44
CA HIS A 189 -18.24 -6.88 21.15
C HIS A 189 -19.32 -7.24 20.13
N GLY A 190 -19.99 -8.37 20.32
CA GLY A 190 -21.10 -8.78 19.45
C GLY A 190 -21.48 -10.25 19.61
N PRO A 191 -22.67 -10.65 19.13
CA PRO A 191 -23.10 -12.04 19.13
C PRO A 191 -22.31 -12.87 18.12
N THR A 192 -22.10 -14.16 18.44
CA THR A 192 -21.52 -15.14 17.51
C THR A 192 -22.61 -15.59 16.54
N TYR A 193 -22.41 -15.39 15.23
CA TYR A 193 -23.37 -15.79 14.21
C TYR A 193 -23.13 -17.22 13.73
N ARG A 194 -24.21 -17.96 13.50
CA ARG A 194 -24.23 -19.28 12.88
C ARG A 194 -24.86 -19.20 11.50
N LEU A 195 -24.57 -20.20 10.68
CA LEU A 195 -25.15 -20.31 9.34
C LEU A 195 -26.68 -20.46 9.49
N GLY A 196 -27.44 -19.51 8.92
CA GLY A 196 -28.90 -19.44 9.05
C GLY A 196 -29.41 -18.33 9.99
N ASP A 197 -28.53 -17.64 10.72
CA ASP A 197 -28.93 -16.51 11.57
C ASP A 197 -29.30 -15.28 10.72
N TYR A 198 -30.39 -14.61 11.11
CA TYR A 198 -30.78 -13.33 10.53
C TYR A 198 -29.91 -12.21 11.13
N VAL A 199 -29.25 -11.46 10.25
CA VAL A 199 -28.38 -10.33 10.63
C VAL A 199 -28.83 -9.05 9.94
N TRP A 200 -28.73 -7.94 10.65
CA TRP A 200 -29.06 -6.62 10.10
C TRP A 200 -27.90 -6.12 9.23
N LEU A 201 -28.18 -5.84 7.96
CA LEU A 201 -27.21 -5.21 7.06
C LEU A 201 -27.19 -3.70 7.30
N HIS A 202 -26.05 -3.18 7.79
CA HIS A 202 -25.88 -1.74 7.95
C HIS A 202 -25.83 -1.02 6.59
N ARG A 203 -26.78 -0.11 6.34
CA ARG A 203 -26.86 0.72 5.13
C ARG A 203 -26.65 2.20 5.48
N PRO A 204 -25.45 2.77 5.28
CA PRO A 204 -25.16 4.15 5.67
C PRO A 204 -25.81 5.22 4.78
N ARG A 205 -26.34 4.84 3.60
CA ARG A 205 -27.14 5.74 2.74
C ARG A 205 -28.50 5.09 2.46
N PRO A 206 -29.59 5.50 3.14
CA PRO A 206 -30.92 5.03 2.83
C PRO A 206 -31.40 5.57 1.46
N PRO A 207 -32.35 4.90 0.79
CA PRO A 207 -33.02 5.45 -0.40
C PRO A 207 -33.66 6.81 -0.09
N PRO A 208 -33.81 7.71 -1.09
CA PRO A 208 -34.49 8.98 -0.90
C PRO A 208 -35.88 8.76 -0.27
N GLY A 209 -36.14 9.39 0.88
CA GLY A 209 -37.41 9.29 1.60
C GLY A 209 -37.50 8.23 2.71
N GLN A 210 -36.42 7.52 3.03
CA GLN A 210 -36.38 6.61 4.18
C GLN A 210 -35.35 7.07 5.23
N ALA A 211 -35.67 6.88 6.52
CA ALA A 211 -34.76 7.21 7.61
C ALA A 211 -33.53 6.29 7.61
N ALA A 212 -32.39 6.81 8.05
CA ALA A 212 -31.17 6.03 8.25
C ALA A 212 -31.33 5.16 9.51
N ALA A 213 -32.06 4.04 9.39
CA ALA A 213 -32.13 3.03 10.42
C ALA A 213 -32.33 1.65 9.77
N PHE A 214 -31.62 0.67 10.33
CA PHE A 214 -31.51 -0.73 9.92
C PHE A 214 -32.80 -1.32 9.33
N HIS A 215 -32.71 -1.90 8.13
CA HIS A 215 -33.83 -2.56 7.44
C HIS A 215 -33.83 -4.07 7.70
N SER A 216 -35.02 -4.63 7.91
CA SER A 216 -35.23 -6.04 8.22
C SER A 216 -34.74 -6.95 7.07
N PRO A 217 -34.34 -8.19 7.37
CA PRO A 217 -34.19 -9.21 6.34
C PRO A 217 -35.51 -9.49 5.60
#